data_AF-A0A7W0X9P3-F1
#
_entry.id   AF-A0A7W0X9P3-F1
#
_cell.length_a   1.000
_cell.length_b   1.000
_cell.length_c   1.000
_cell.angle_alpha   90.00
_cell.angle_beta   90.00
_cell.angle_gamma   90.00
#
_symmetry.space_group_name_H-M   'P 1'
#
loop_
_entity.id
_entity.type
_entity.pdbx_description
1 polymer ?
#
loop_
_entity_poly.entity_id
_entity_poly.type
_entity_poly.pdbx_seq_one_letter_code
_entity_poly.pdbx_strand_id
1 'polypeptide(L)' 'LGAGEAAALLARLDGVGIAGGSVYDALVGAAALQHGCTLVTRDRRALDTYRRLDVEVELLG' A
#
# COMPACT_ATOMS: atom_id res chain seq x y z
N LEU A 1 4.06 10.39 -1.01
CA LEU A 1 3.04 10.77 -0.02
C LEU A 1 3.60 11.88 0.85
N GLY A 2 2.83 12.93 1.11
CA GLY A 2 3.14 13.88 2.17
C GLY A 2 2.73 13.32 3.53
N ALA A 3 3.10 14.03 4.60
CA ALA A 3 2.82 13.61 5.98
C ALA A 3 1.32 13.59 6.31
N GLY A 4 0.56 14.55 5.76
CA GLY A 4 -0.89 14.63 5.99
C GLY A 4 -1.65 13.47 5.34
N GLU A 5 -1.29 13.12 4.11
CA GLU A 5 -1.87 11.99 3.38
C GLU A 5 -1.52 10.66 4.04
N ALA A 6 -0.29 10.52 4.54
CA ALA A 6 0.11 9.34 5.32
C ALA A 6 -0.72 9.21 6.61
N ALA A 7 -0.93 10.29 7.35
CA ALA A 7 -1.76 10.27 8.56
C ALA A 7 -3.23 9.93 8.26
N ALA A 8 -3.78 10.49 7.18
CA ALA A 8 -5.14 10.18 6.73
C ALA A 8 -5.29 8.72 6.30
N LEU A 9 -4.27 8.14 5.66
CA LEU A 9 -4.25 6.72 5.33
C LEU A 9 -4.25 5.85 6.59
N LEU A 10 -3.37 6.15 7.56
CA LEU A 10 -3.25 5.38 8.81
C LEU A 10 -4.59 5.29 9.55
N ALA A 11 -5.37 6.36 9.56
CA ALA A 11 -6.70 6.39 10.17
C ALA A 11 -7.72 5.43 9.51
N ARG A 12 -7.46 4.97 8.27
CA ARG A 12 -8.35 4.10 7.50
C ARG A 12 -7.90 2.63 7.47
N LEU A 13 -6.66 2.32 7.87
CA LEU A 13 -6.09 0.98 7.73
C LEU A 13 -6.77 -0.09 8.59
N ASP A 14 -7.31 0.30 9.74
CA ASP A 14 -8.08 -0.61 10.61
C ASP A 14 -9.30 -1.20 9.88
N GLY A 15 -10.02 -0.38 9.10
CA GLY A 15 -11.19 -0.80 8.34
C GLY A 15 -10.91 -1.80 7.21
N VAL A 16 -9.65 -1.98 6.82
CA VAL A 16 -9.20 -2.96 5.82
C VAL A 16 -8.30 -4.05 6.42
N GLY A 17 -8.22 -4.11 7.75
CA GLY A 17 -7.46 -5.13 8.47
C GLY A 17 -5.94 -5.09 8.23
N ILE A 18 -5.39 -3.91 7.97
CA ILE A 18 -3.95 -3.68 7.79
C ILE A 18 -3.37 -3.17 9.10
N ALA A 19 -2.39 -3.89 9.64
CA ALA A 19 -1.74 -3.56 10.91
C ALA A 19 -0.28 -4.04 10.97
N GLY A 20 0.48 -3.56 11.96
CA GLY A 20 1.86 -3.97 12.19
C GLY A 20 2.76 -3.68 10.99
N GLY A 21 3.60 -4.65 10.59
CA GLY A 21 4.56 -4.48 9.49
C GLY A 21 3.93 -4.13 8.14
N SER A 22 2.68 -4.56 7.90
CA SER A 22 1.95 -4.28 6.65
C SER A 22 1.55 -2.82 6.48
N VAL A 23 1.64 -2.00 7.53
CA VAL A 23 1.40 -0.55 7.46
C VAL A 23 2.41 0.14 6.53
N TYR A 24 3.66 -0.33 6.51
CA TYR A 24 4.66 0.24 5.61
C TYR A 24 4.34 -0.09 4.14
N ASP A 25 3.97 -1.34 3.86
CA ASP A 25 3.52 -1.76 2.53
C ASP A 25 2.31 -0.93 2.08
N ALA A 26 1.38 -0.62 3.00
CA ALA A 26 0.25 0.25 2.69
C ALA A 26 0.68 1.66 2.28
N LEU A 27 1.68 2.25 2.94
CA LEU A 27 2.24 3.56 2.56
C LEU A 27 2.91 3.51 1.18
N VAL A 28 3.65 2.44 0.87
CA VAL A 28 4.27 2.25 -0.45
C VAL A 28 3.20 2.14 -1.53
N GLY A 29 2.18 1.29 -1.31
CA GLY A 29 1.08 1.11 -2.24
C GLY A 29 0.28 2.39 -2.48
N ALA A 30 -0.06 3.11 -1.41
CA ALA A 30 -0.77 4.37 -1.51
C ALA A 30 0.04 5.46 -2.24
N ALA A 31 1.37 5.43 -2.16
CA ALA A 31 2.20 6.33 -2.97
C ALA A 31 2.06 6.03 -4.46
N ALA A 32 2.14 4.75 -4.86
CA ALA A 32 1.96 4.36 -6.26
C ALA A 32 0.56 4.73 -6.77
N LEU A 33 -0.48 4.46 -5.98
CA LEU A 33 -1.87 4.81 -6.29
C LEU A 33 -2.06 6.32 -6.46
N GLN A 34 -1.51 7.13 -5.56
CA GLN A 34 -1.60 8.60 -5.62
C GLN A 34 -1.03 9.16 -6.93
N HIS A 35 -0.02 8.50 -7.49
CA HIS A 35 0.65 8.91 -8.72
C HIS A 35 0.16 8.17 -9.96
N GLY A 36 -0.80 7.25 -9.84
CA GLY A 36 -1.32 6.46 -10.96
C GLY A 36 -0.26 5.57 -11.62
N CYS A 37 0.68 5.06 -10.82
CA CYS A 37 1.77 4.20 -11.32
C CYS A 37 1.54 2.74 -10.91
N THR A 38 1.90 1.81 -11.79
CA THR A 38 1.98 0.38 -11.44
C THR A 38 3.14 0.15 -10.46
N LEU A 39 2.83 -0.45 -9.31
CA LEU A 39 3.84 -0.81 -8.31
C LEU A 39 4.51 -2.12 -8.70
N VAL A 40 5.82 -2.10 -8.90
CA VAL A 40 6.61 -3.30 -9.19
C VAL A 40 7.27 -3.80 -7.90
N THR A 41 7.05 -5.07 -7.52
CA THR A 41 7.59 -5.65 -6.27
C THR A 41 8.14 -7.06 -6.48
N ARG A 42 9.07 -7.48 -5.62
CA ARG A 42 9.48 -8.89 -5.46
C ARG A 42 8.91 -9.53 -4.20
N ASP A 43 8.30 -8.74 -3.31
CA ASP A 43 7.76 -9.26 -2.06
C ASP A 43 6.36 -9.83 -2.28
N ARG A 44 6.29 -11.16 -2.39
CA ARG A 44 5.02 -11.88 -2.46
C ARG A 44 4.13 -11.68 -1.24
N ARG A 45 4.71 -11.42 -0.06
CA ARG A 45 3.96 -11.28 1.20
C ARG A 45 3.14 -10.00 1.24
N ALA A 46 3.64 -8.93 0.61
CA ALA A 46 2.99 -7.62 0.58
C ALA A 46 1.85 -7.50 -0.46
N LEU A 47 1.70 -8.49 -1.35
CA LEU A 47 0.69 -8.45 -2.41
C LEU A 47 -0.74 -8.31 -1.88
N ASP A 48 -1.05 -8.94 -0.75
CA ASP A 48 -2.38 -8.82 -0.14
C ASP A 48 -2.66 -7.38 0.30
N THR A 49 -1.68 -6.71 0.91
CA THR A 49 -1.76 -5.30 1.30
C THR A 49 -2.04 -4.40 0.10
N TYR A 50 -1.29 -4.56 -0.99
CA TYR A 50 -1.45 -3.75 -2.20
C TYR A 50 -2.83 -3.93 -2.83
N ARG A 51 -3.33 -5.17 -2.89
CA ARG A 51 -4.66 -5.47 -3.44
C ARG A 51 -5.79 -4.90 -2.59
N ARG A 52 -5.68 -4.94 -1.25
CA ARG A 52 -6.67 -4.34 -0.34
C ARG A 52 -6.78 -2.82 -0.47
N LEU A 53 -5.77 -2.18 -1.07
CA LEU A 53 -5.73 -0.75 -1.32
C LEU A 53 -5.97 -0.40 -2.80
N ASP A 54 -6.44 -1.36 -3.60
CA ASP A 54 -6.71 -1.20 -5.03
C ASP A 54 -5.48 -0.70 -5.83
N VAL A 55 -4.28 -1.08 -5.40
CA VAL A 55 -3.03 -0.72 -6.07
C VAL A 55 -2.78 -1.68 -7.22
N GLU A 56 -2.58 -1.14 -8.42
CA GLU A 56 -2.06 -1.92 -9.55
C GLU A 56 -0.64 -2.39 -9.23
N VAL A 57 -0.43 -3.71 -9.16
CA VAL A 57 0.85 -4.30 -8.73
C VAL A 57 1.31 -5.39 -9.70
N GLU A 58 2.60 -5.35 -10.03
CA GLU A 58 3.33 -6.36 -10.79
C GLU A 58 4.34 -7.06 -9.88
N LEU A 59 4.28 -8.41 -9.84
CA LEU A 59 5.26 -9.21 -9.11
C LEU A 59 6.38 -9.66 -10.06
N LEU A 60 7.62 -9.28 -9.75
CA LEU A 60 8.80 -9.76 -10.47
C LEU A 60 9.25 -11.14 -9.97
N GLY A 61 9.66 -11.98 -10.94
CA GLY A 61 10.31 -13.28 -10.73
C GLY A 61 11.70 -13.20 -10.12
#